data_AF-A0A7W6DKP5-F1
#
_entry.id   AF-A0A7W6DKP5-F1
#
_cell.length_a   1.000
_cell.length_b   1.000
_cell.length_c   1.000
_cell.angle_alpha   90.00
_cell.angle_beta   90.00
_cell.angle_gamma   90.00
#
_symmetry.space_group_name_H-M   'P 1'
#
loop_
_entity.id
_entity.type
_entity.pdbx_description
1 polymer ?
#
loop_
_entity_poly.entity_id
_entity_poly.type
_entity_poly.pdbx_seq_one_letter_code
_entity_poly.pdbx_strand_id
1 'polypeptide(L)'
;MITRIRDVRRAKGLTLEEVAALCDPPTTAQTIGRLETGVRTVSVKWLNRIAAALNVPSADLVDMPGQDHIDVAAIIGPEGARAPTRALRWTAPVASGAMIGVEVGASTGDYRAGDQLWCERLAPESFGGALDRDVLVPLPAGRFLFGRLIDRANGRLAILPPDSGSRRQVIDEPPWMAVAARLVRSL
;
A
#
# COMPACT_ATOMS: atom_id res chain seq x y z
N MET A 1 17.63 -20.68 -0.43
CA MET A 1 16.97 -19.41 -0.80
C MET A 1 15.56 -19.75 -1.22
N ILE A 2 14.59 -19.50 -0.36
CA ILE A 2 13.17 -19.64 -0.68
C ILE A 2 12.82 -18.39 -1.49
N THR A 3 12.22 -18.57 -2.67
CA THR A 3 11.93 -17.48 -3.61
C THR A 3 10.45 -17.16 -3.55
N ARG A 4 10.09 -15.87 -3.56
CA ARG A 4 8.68 -15.40 -3.49
C ARG A 4 8.00 -15.37 -4.86
N ILE A 5 8.66 -15.91 -5.87
CA ILE A 5 8.23 -15.87 -7.28
C ILE A 5 6.80 -16.42 -7.44
N ARG A 6 6.49 -17.53 -6.77
CA ARG A 6 5.16 -18.17 -6.85
C ARG A 6 4.06 -17.29 -6.27
N ASP A 7 4.32 -16.64 -5.15
CA ASP A 7 3.32 -15.84 -4.44
C ASP A 7 3.03 -14.55 -5.20
N VAL A 8 4.08 -13.87 -5.70
CA VAL A 8 3.96 -12.66 -6.53
C VAL A 8 3.24 -12.97 -7.84
N ARG A 9 3.57 -14.08 -8.51
CA ARG A 9 2.87 -14.52 -9.72
C ARG A 9 1.37 -14.75 -9.46
N ARG A 10 1.02 -15.47 -8.39
CA ARG A 10 -0.38 -15.72 -8.00
C ARG A 10 -1.13 -14.44 -7.67
N ALA A 11 -0.48 -13.49 -7.00
CA ALA A 11 -1.08 -12.19 -6.70
C ALA A 11 -1.40 -11.39 -7.97
N LYS A 12 -0.58 -11.53 -9.03
CA LYS A 12 -0.84 -10.94 -10.35
C LYS A 12 -1.79 -11.76 -11.24
N GLY A 13 -2.26 -12.92 -10.78
CA GLY A 13 -3.19 -13.77 -11.54
C GLY A 13 -2.57 -14.47 -12.75
N LEU A 14 -1.23 -14.52 -12.85
CA LEU A 14 -0.54 -15.08 -14.02
C LEU A 14 -0.26 -16.58 -13.88
N THR A 15 -0.33 -17.30 -14.99
CA THR A 15 0.07 -18.71 -15.13
C THR A 15 1.59 -18.85 -15.32
N LEU A 16 2.12 -20.07 -15.16
CA LEU A 16 3.55 -20.34 -15.41
C LEU A 16 3.93 -20.09 -16.89
N GLU A 17 3.01 -20.37 -17.81
CA GLU A 17 3.21 -20.17 -19.25
C GLU A 17 3.28 -18.69 -19.60
N GLU A 18 2.37 -17.88 -19.06
CA GLU A 18 2.36 -16.43 -19.28
C GLU A 18 3.64 -15.77 -18.75
N VAL A 19 4.07 -16.12 -17.54
CA VAL A 19 5.34 -15.59 -17.00
C VAL A 19 6.54 -16.02 -17.84
N ALA A 20 6.53 -17.26 -18.35
CA ALA A 20 7.60 -17.77 -19.18
C ALA A 20 7.68 -17.04 -20.54
N ALA A 21 6.52 -16.67 -21.11
CA ALA A 21 6.42 -15.88 -22.33
C ALA A 21 6.83 -14.40 -22.12
N LEU A 22 6.52 -13.83 -20.95
CA LEU A 22 6.89 -12.46 -20.58
C LEU A 22 8.38 -12.29 -20.24
N CYS A 23 9.10 -13.39 -20.02
CA CYS A 23 10.55 -13.35 -19.77
C CYS A 23 11.32 -12.98 -21.05
N ASP A 24 12.41 -12.22 -20.91
CA ASP A 24 13.34 -11.92 -22.02
C ASP A 24 14.76 -12.46 -21.76
N PRO A 25 15.28 -13.39 -22.59
CA PRO A 25 14.56 -14.15 -23.61
C PRO A 25 13.45 -15.06 -23.04
N PRO A 26 12.41 -15.38 -23.85
CA PRO A 26 11.34 -16.28 -23.44
C PRO A 26 11.86 -17.64 -22.98
N THR A 27 11.14 -18.25 -22.05
CA THR A 27 11.50 -19.56 -21.48
C THR A 27 10.30 -20.50 -21.43
N THR A 28 10.43 -21.62 -20.71
CA THR A 28 9.38 -22.62 -20.56
C THR A 28 8.74 -22.55 -19.17
N ALA A 29 7.44 -22.86 -19.09
CA ALA A 29 6.72 -23.00 -17.82
C ALA A 29 7.40 -23.97 -16.86
N GLN A 30 8.01 -25.03 -17.38
CA GLN A 30 8.79 -26.00 -16.59
C GLN A 30 10.01 -25.36 -15.92
N THR A 31 10.69 -24.44 -16.61
CA THR A 31 11.83 -23.71 -16.05
C THR A 31 11.39 -22.79 -14.92
N ILE A 32 10.31 -22.03 -15.12
CA ILE A 32 9.73 -21.18 -14.07
C ILE A 32 9.28 -22.03 -12.87
N GLY A 33 8.59 -23.15 -13.11
CA GLY A 33 8.16 -24.06 -12.05
C GLY A 33 9.32 -24.64 -11.23
N ARG A 34 10.45 -24.94 -11.85
CA ARG A 34 11.68 -25.39 -11.14
C ARG A 34 12.32 -24.29 -10.31
N LEU A 35 12.22 -23.03 -10.72
CA LEU A 35 12.71 -21.88 -9.96
C LEU A 35 11.76 -21.51 -8.80
N GLU A 36 10.45 -21.70 -8.96
CA GLU A 36 9.44 -21.51 -7.90
C GLU A 36 9.50 -22.57 -6.80
N THR A 37 9.84 -23.82 -7.17
CA THR A 37 9.88 -24.95 -6.22
C THR A 37 11.23 -25.10 -5.52
N GLY A 38 12.21 -24.26 -5.86
CA GLY A 38 13.54 -24.29 -5.24
C GLY A 38 14.42 -25.47 -5.64
N VAL A 39 13.98 -26.30 -6.60
CA VAL A 39 14.78 -27.42 -7.16
C VAL A 39 16.03 -26.90 -7.89
N ARG A 40 15.99 -25.63 -8.34
CA ARG A 40 17.15 -24.93 -8.90
C ARG A 40 17.35 -23.61 -8.16
N THR A 41 18.57 -23.35 -7.69
CA THR A 41 18.95 -22.05 -7.12
C THR A 41 18.80 -20.95 -8.17
N VAL A 42 17.99 -19.94 -7.88
CA VAL A 42 17.82 -18.75 -8.73
C VAL A 42 19.10 -17.93 -8.71
N SER A 43 19.68 -17.68 -9.89
CA SER A 43 20.76 -16.71 -10.03
C SER A 43 20.21 -15.29 -10.06
N VAL A 44 21.02 -14.28 -9.71
CA VAL A 44 20.65 -12.86 -9.79
C VAL A 44 20.14 -12.48 -11.18
N LYS A 45 20.77 -13.03 -12.23
CA LYS A 45 20.32 -12.82 -13.63
C LYS A 45 18.90 -13.35 -13.88
N TRP A 46 18.57 -14.52 -13.33
CA TRP A 46 17.22 -15.08 -13.42
C TRP A 46 16.21 -14.30 -12.59
N LEU A 47 16.61 -13.87 -11.38
CA LEU A 47 15.77 -13.05 -10.51
C LEU A 47 15.36 -11.75 -11.22
N ASN A 48 16.33 -11.01 -11.77
CA ASN A 48 16.07 -9.75 -12.47
C ASN A 48 15.19 -9.96 -13.72
N ARG A 49 15.38 -11.07 -14.43
CA ARG A 49 14.53 -11.41 -15.58
C ARG A 49 13.08 -11.65 -15.18
N ILE A 50 12.87 -12.42 -14.12
CA ILE A 50 11.52 -12.71 -13.61
C ILE A 50 10.88 -11.46 -13.01
N ALA A 51 11.68 -10.61 -12.36
CA ALA A 51 11.23 -9.32 -11.82
C ALA A 51 10.70 -8.41 -12.93
N ALA A 52 11.44 -8.32 -14.04
CA ALA A 52 11.01 -7.60 -15.23
C ALA A 52 9.72 -8.19 -15.83
N ALA A 53 9.65 -9.51 -15.99
CA ALA A 53 8.45 -10.19 -16.52
C ALA A 53 7.21 -9.98 -15.64
N LEU A 54 7.40 -9.93 -14.31
CA LEU A 54 6.33 -9.69 -13.34
C LEU A 54 6.09 -8.19 -13.11
N ASN A 55 6.88 -7.29 -13.68
CA ASN A 55 6.84 -5.85 -13.44
C ASN A 55 6.84 -5.52 -11.93
N VAL A 56 7.87 -5.99 -11.23
CA VAL A 56 8.15 -5.72 -9.80
C VAL A 56 9.65 -5.51 -9.58
N PRO A 57 10.07 -4.79 -8.53
CA PRO A 57 11.47 -4.76 -8.10
C PRO A 57 11.99 -6.17 -7.76
N SER A 58 13.24 -6.48 -8.11
CA SER A 58 13.85 -7.80 -7.80
C SER A 58 13.88 -8.14 -6.30
N ALA A 59 13.90 -7.12 -5.43
CA ALA A 59 13.84 -7.27 -3.98
C ALA A 59 12.52 -7.93 -3.52
N ASP A 60 11.43 -7.76 -4.26
CA ASP A 60 10.13 -8.35 -3.91
C ASP A 60 10.06 -9.86 -4.17
N LEU A 61 10.99 -10.39 -4.99
CA LEU A 61 11.06 -11.81 -5.36
C LEU A 61 11.94 -12.64 -4.42
N VAL A 62 12.65 -12.00 -3.49
CA VAL A 62 13.50 -12.66 -2.50
C VAL A 62 12.84 -12.51 -1.13
N ASP A 63 12.88 -13.57 -0.32
CA ASP A 63 12.62 -13.42 1.11
C ASP A 63 13.74 -12.58 1.72
N MET A 64 13.51 -11.27 1.80
CA MET A 64 14.36 -10.37 2.57
C MET A 64 14.07 -10.61 4.05
N PRO A 65 15.10 -10.84 4.89
CA PRO A 65 14.88 -10.86 6.34
C PRO A 65 14.22 -9.54 6.78
N GLY A 66 13.05 -9.63 7.43
CA GLY A 66 12.23 -8.48 7.83
C GLY A 66 10.88 -8.34 7.09
N GLN A 67 10.58 -9.19 6.10
CA GLN A 67 9.22 -9.30 5.54
C GLN A 67 8.43 -10.39 6.27
N ASP A 68 8.18 -10.15 7.56
CA ASP A 68 7.36 -11.06 8.35
C ASP A 68 5.91 -11.03 7.84
N HIS A 69 5.36 -12.22 7.68
CA HIS A 69 3.97 -12.42 7.31
C HIS A 69 3.16 -12.82 8.53
N ILE A 70 1.98 -12.23 8.66
CA ILE A 70 1.01 -12.60 9.68
C ILE A 70 -0.05 -13.45 9.00
N ASP A 71 -0.16 -14.72 9.41
CA ASP A 71 -1.22 -15.61 8.94
C ASP A 71 -2.58 -15.14 9.51
N VAL A 72 -3.58 -15.08 8.64
CA VAL A 72 -4.93 -14.65 9.03
C VAL A 72 -5.74 -15.88 9.43
N ALA A 73 -5.94 -16.07 10.74
CA ALA A 73 -6.69 -17.20 11.27
C ALA A 73 -8.21 -17.07 11.08
N ALA A 74 -8.75 -15.85 11.12
CA ALA A 74 -10.20 -15.61 11.05
C ALA A 74 -10.56 -14.27 10.41
N ILE A 75 -11.77 -14.21 9.85
CA ILE A 75 -12.46 -13.01 9.39
C ILE A 75 -13.71 -12.84 10.26
N ILE A 76 -13.88 -11.65 10.84
CA ILE A 76 -15.07 -11.31 11.63
C ILE A 76 -16.06 -10.58 10.71
N GLY A 77 -17.29 -11.09 10.65
CA GLY A 77 -18.39 -10.46 9.92
C GLY A 77 -19.69 -10.44 10.75
N PRO A 78 -20.82 -10.09 10.14
CA PRO A 78 -22.13 -10.03 10.82
C PRO A 78 -22.52 -11.33 11.53
N GLU A 79 -22.02 -12.46 11.03
CA GLU A 79 -22.34 -13.80 11.51
C GLU A 79 -21.25 -14.39 12.43
N GLY A 80 -20.38 -13.54 12.99
CA GLY A 80 -19.27 -13.94 13.86
C GLY A 80 -17.95 -14.22 13.14
N ALA A 81 -17.00 -14.85 13.85
CA ALA A 81 -15.66 -15.16 13.37
C ALA A 81 -15.63 -16.47 12.59
N ARG A 82 -15.06 -16.47 11.38
CA ARG A 82 -14.92 -17.67 10.53
C ARG A 82 -13.52 -17.77 9.93
N ALA A 83 -13.05 -18.99 9.69
CA ALA A 83 -11.82 -19.19 8.92
C ALA A 83 -11.99 -18.72 7.47
N PRO A 84 -10.96 -18.15 6.83
CA PRO A 84 -11.03 -17.74 5.43
C PRO A 84 -11.11 -18.97 4.51
N THR A 85 -11.84 -18.85 3.40
CA THR A 85 -12.01 -19.94 2.41
C THR A 85 -10.73 -20.26 1.62
N ARG A 86 -9.77 -19.32 1.62
CA ARG A 86 -8.43 -19.48 1.09
C ARG A 86 -7.42 -18.99 2.12
N ALA A 87 -6.21 -19.54 2.12
CA ALA A 87 -5.13 -19.03 2.97
C ALA A 87 -4.91 -17.53 2.70
N LEU A 88 -4.99 -16.72 3.75
CA LEU A 88 -4.77 -15.28 3.71
C LEU A 88 -3.58 -14.92 4.59
N ARG A 89 -2.79 -13.97 4.13
CA ARG A 89 -1.60 -13.46 4.82
C ARG A 89 -1.56 -11.95 4.71
N TRP A 90 -1.16 -11.30 5.77
CA TRP A 90 -0.81 -9.89 5.76
C TRP A 90 0.69 -9.73 5.69
N THR A 91 1.13 -8.71 4.94
CA THR A 91 2.52 -8.27 4.95
C THR A 91 2.64 -7.17 6.00
N ALA A 92 3.67 -7.25 6.84
CA ALA A 92 3.99 -6.17 7.77
C ALA A 92 4.04 -4.82 7.03
N PRO A 93 3.44 -3.74 7.58
CA PRO A 93 3.58 -2.41 7.01
C PRO A 93 5.05 -2.01 6.96
N VAL A 94 5.55 -1.69 5.76
CA VAL A 94 6.88 -1.10 5.57
C VAL A 94 6.67 0.35 5.13
N ALA A 95 7.38 1.29 5.75
CA ALA A 95 7.37 2.67 5.29
C ALA A 95 7.98 2.75 3.88
N SER A 96 7.22 3.24 2.91
CA SER A 96 7.64 3.35 1.51
C SER A 96 7.65 4.81 1.03
N GLY A 97 8.71 5.24 0.35
CA GLY A 97 8.75 6.57 -0.25
C GLY A 97 8.76 7.71 0.79
N ALA A 98 8.01 8.79 0.52
CA ALA A 98 7.93 9.98 1.36
C ALA A 98 6.74 9.93 2.34
N MET A 99 6.74 8.94 3.24
CA MET A 99 5.71 8.83 4.28
C MET A 99 5.84 9.96 5.32
N ILE A 100 4.70 10.45 5.80
CA ILE A 100 4.57 11.36 6.94
C ILE A 100 3.69 10.70 7.99
N GLY A 101 4.12 10.75 9.26
CA GLY A 101 3.32 10.30 10.39
C GLY A 101 2.41 11.41 10.92
N VAL A 102 1.19 11.05 11.29
CA VAL A 102 0.26 11.92 12.03
C VAL A 102 -0.22 11.17 13.28
N GLU A 103 -0.09 11.80 14.44
CA GLU A 103 -0.62 11.28 15.69
C GLU A 103 -1.96 11.95 16.01
N VAL A 104 -2.96 11.15 16.34
CA VAL A 104 -4.27 11.64 16.76
C VAL A 104 -4.25 11.88 18.26
N GLY A 105 -4.13 13.14 18.67
CA GLY A 105 -4.07 13.52 20.09
C GLY A 105 -5.41 13.43 20.84
N ALA A 106 -6.54 13.49 20.13
CA ALA A 106 -7.88 13.39 20.70
C ALA A 106 -8.83 12.70 19.71
N SER A 107 -9.77 11.90 20.23
CA SER A 107 -10.73 11.18 19.40
C SER A 107 -11.62 12.14 18.61
N THR A 108 -11.73 11.92 17.29
CA THR A 108 -12.54 12.73 16.37
C THR A 108 -12.98 11.87 15.19
N GLY A 109 -14.25 11.97 14.79
CA GLY A 109 -14.83 11.12 13.74
C GLY A 109 -14.56 9.63 14.00
N ASP A 110 -13.96 8.96 13.01
CA ASP A 110 -13.58 7.55 13.09
C ASP A 110 -12.23 7.30 13.80
N TYR A 111 -11.50 8.37 14.12
CA TYR A 111 -10.19 8.35 14.73
C TYR A 111 -10.28 8.38 16.26
N ARG A 112 -9.39 7.64 16.93
CA ARG A 112 -9.28 7.57 18.38
C ARG A 112 -7.95 8.16 18.85
N ALA A 113 -7.96 8.69 20.07
CA ALA A 113 -6.73 9.17 20.71
C ALA A 113 -5.67 8.07 20.74
N GLY A 114 -4.45 8.39 20.31
CA GLY A 114 -3.34 7.46 20.17
C GLY A 114 -3.25 6.77 18.80
N ASP A 115 -4.19 7.00 17.89
CA ASP A 115 -4.06 6.49 16.52
C ASP A 115 -2.83 7.09 15.83
N GLN A 116 -2.10 6.24 15.12
CA GLN A 116 -0.99 6.63 14.27
C GLN A 116 -1.40 6.48 12.82
N LEU A 117 -1.50 7.60 12.09
CA LEU A 117 -1.79 7.60 10.66
C LEU A 117 -0.48 7.66 9.90
N TRP A 118 -0.36 6.77 8.93
CA TRP A 118 0.75 6.75 7.99
C TRP A 118 0.24 7.32 6.69
N CYS A 119 0.74 8.51 6.34
CA CYS A 119 0.26 9.28 5.22
C CYS A 119 1.31 9.31 4.09
N GLU A 120 0.87 9.13 2.85
CA GLU A 120 1.74 9.24 1.68
C GLU A 120 1.74 10.67 1.17
N ARG A 121 2.93 11.28 1.06
CA ARG A 121 3.05 12.65 0.55
C ARG A 121 2.89 12.70 -0.96
N LEU A 122 1.98 13.54 -1.43
CA LEU A 122 1.71 13.82 -2.83
C LEU A 122 2.18 15.21 -3.22
N ALA A 123 2.67 15.33 -4.45
CA ALA A 123 2.91 16.59 -5.13
C ALA A 123 1.61 17.12 -5.78
N PRO A 124 1.51 18.43 -6.09
CA PRO A 124 0.30 19.04 -6.64
C PRO A 124 -0.30 18.36 -7.88
N GLU A 125 0.55 17.75 -8.71
CA GLU A 125 0.17 17.03 -9.91
C GLU A 125 -0.66 15.78 -9.58
N SER A 126 -0.38 15.14 -8.45
CA SER A 126 -1.00 13.89 -8.00
C SER A 126 -2.25 14.09 -7.13
N PHE A 127 -2.61 15.32 -6.76
CA PHE A 127 -3.75 15.62 -5.89
C PHE A 127 -5.09 15.06 -6.39
N GLY A 128 -5.23 14.82 -7.70
CA GLY A 128 -6.46 14.27 -8.30
C GLY A 128 -6.79 12.86 -7.83
N GLY A 129 -5.79 12.07 -7.42
CA GLY A 129 -5.99 10.71 -6.91
C GLY A 129 -6.47 10.64 -5.45
N ALA A 130 -6.58 11.79 -4.77
CA ALA A 130 -6.91 11.87 -3.35
C ALA A 130 -8.36 12.29 -3.07
N LEU A 131 -9.21 12.42 -4.08
CA LEU A 131 -10.62 12.78 -3.88
C LEU A 131 -11.32 11.73 -3.00
N ASP A 132 -12.17 12.18 -2.08
CA ASP A 132 -12.87 11.38 -1.07
C ASP A 132 -11.96 10.64 -0.08
N ARG A 133 -10.67 11.02 -0.02
CA ARG A 133 -9.71 10.50 0.96
C ARG A 133 -9.43 11.52 2.04
N ASP A 134 -9.07 11.02 3.22
CA ASP A 134 -8.62 11.86 4.31
C ASP A 134 -7.17 12.29 4.05
N VAL A 135 -6.92 13.60 4.13
CA VAL A 135 -5.66 14.24 3.76
C VAL A 135 -5.20 15.21 4.83
N LEU A 136 -3.89 15.32 4.99
CA LEU A 136 -3.20 16.37 5.72
C LEU A 136 -2.67 17.40 4.72
N VAL A 137 -2.99 18.68 4.94
CA VAL A 137 -2.55 19.77 4.07
C VAL A 137 -1.85 20.84 4.92
N PRO A 138 -0.65 21.30 4.54
CA PRO A 138 0.06 22.37 5.23
C PRO A 138 -0.67 23.70 5.07
N LEU A 139 -0.64 24.49 6.13
CA LEU A 139 -1.11 25.88 6.18
C LEU A 139 0.07 26.81 6.51
N PRO A 140 -0.10 28.13 6.33
CA PRO A 140 0.90 29.10 6.78
C PRO A 140 1.26 28.95 8.27
N ALA A 141 2.47 29.39 8.62
CA ALA A 141 3.00 29.36 9.99
C ALA A 141 3.09 27.95 10.62
N GLY A 142 3.37 26.93 9.81
CA GLY A 142 3.61 25.55 10.29
C GLY A 142 2.35 24.84 10.81
N ARG A 143 1.18 25.38 10.51
CA ARG A 143 -0.11 24.76 10.84
C ARG A 143 -0.47 23.69 9.81
N PHE A 144 -1.43 22.84 10.16
CA PHE A 144 -1.99 21.84 9.26
C PHE A 144 -3.51 21.83 9.33
N LEU A 145 -4.12 21.40 8.25
CA LEU A 145 -5.51 21.03 8.18
C LEU A 145 -5.60 19.54 7.86
N PHE A 146 -6.37 18.80 8.66
CA PHE A 146 -6.66 17.40 8.41
C PHE A 146 -8.16 17.23 8.16
N GLY A 147 -8.51 16.44 7.14
CA GLY A 147 -9.91 16.16 6.80
C GLY A 147 -10.06 15.52 5.43
N ARG A 148 -11.30 15.28 5.01
CA ARG A 148 -11.60 14.66 3.71
C ARG A 148 -11.47 15.67 2.58
N LEU A 149 -10.72 15.34 1.54
CA LEU A 149 -10.72 16.11 0.29
C LEU A 149 -12.04 15.84 -0.44
N ILE A 150 -12.91 16.85 -0.52
CA ILE A 150 -14.25 16.71 -1.12
C ILE A 150 -14.39 17.40 -2.48
N ASP A 151 -13.47 18.32 -2.81
CA ASP A 151 -13.46 18.99 -4.10
C ASP A 151 -12.05 19.53 -4.42
N ARG A 152 -11.74 19.66 -5.71
CA ARG A 152 -10.52 20.27 -6.23
C ARG A 152 -10.86 21.02 -7.52
N ALA A 153 -10.61 22.32 -7.55
CA ALA A 153 -10.79 23.13 -8.75
C ALA A 153 -9.79 24.31 -8.79
N ASN A 154 -9.13 24.49 -9.94
CA ASN A 154 -8.25 25.64 -10.22
C ASN A 154 -7.20 25.87 -9.12
N GLY A 155 -6.46 24.82 -8.75
CA GLY A 155 -5.44 24.90 -7.69
C GLY A 155 -5.99 24.97 -6.25
N ARG A 156 -7.31 25.06 -6.07
CA ARG A 156 -7.96 25.11 -4.77
C ARG A 156 -8.43 23.73 -4.34
N LEU A 157 -8.28 23.44 -3.05
CA LEU A 157 -8.74 22.21 -2.41
C LEU A 157 -9.85 22.54 -1.42
N ALA A 158 -10.97 21.84 -1.48
CA ALA A 158 -11.99 21.90 -0.44
C ALA A 158 -11.84 20.68 0.48
N ILE A 159 -11.61 20.94 1.76
CA ILE A 159 -11.36 19.92 2.77
C ILE A 159 -12.44 20.02 3.85
N LEU A 160 -13.06 18.89 4.18
CA LEU A 160 -14.03 18.78 5.27
C LEU A 160 -13.36 18.16 6.50
N PRO A 161 -13.19 18.91 7.60
CA PRO A 161 -12.65 18.35 8.84
C PRO A 161 -13.50 17.19 9.38
N PRO A 162 -12.90 16.23 10.11
CA PRO A 162 -13.59 15.02 10.58
C PRO A 162 -14.63 15.28 11.68
N ASP A 163 -14.56 16.43 12.38
CA ASP A 163 -15.50 16.74 13.46
C ASP A 163 -16.92 16.97 12.90
N SER A 164 -17.91 16.37 13.56
CA SER A 164 -19.33 16.53 13.20
C SER A 164 -19.74 18.00 13.21
N GLY A 165 -20.37 18.46 12.14
CA GLY A 165 -20.83 19.85 12.00
C GLY A 165 -19.75 20.83 11.54
N SER A 166 -18.53 20.35 11.24
CA SER A 166 -17.49 21.18 10.63
C SER A 166 -17.92 21.73 9.29
N ARG A 167 -17.49 22.97 9.02
CA ARG A 167 -17.62 23.58 7.71
C ARG A 167 -16.44 23.18 6.83
N ARG A 168 -16.69 23.00 5.53
CA ARG A 168 -15.61 22.86 4.55
C ARG A 168 -14.69 24.08 4.61
N GLN A 169 -13.39 23.84 4.49
CA GLN A 169 -12.36 24.85 4.39
C GLN A 169 -11.74 24.77 2.99
N VAL A 170 -11.49 25.93 2.37
CA VAL A 170 -10.88 26.00 1.04
C VAL A 170 -9.45 26.48 1.21
N ILE A 171 -8.50 25.71 0.67
CA ILE A 171 -7.08 26.00 0.68
C ILE A 171 -6.62 26.27 -0.74
N ASP A 172 -5.93 27.40 -0.94
CA ASP A 172 -5.41 27.81 -2.24
C ASP A 172 -3.97 27.31 -2.41
N GLU A 173 -3.73 26.54 -3.47
CA GLU A 173 -2.42 26.12 -3.98
C GLU A 173 -1.44 25.59 -2.92
N PRO A 174 -1.81 24.58 -2.12
CA PRO A 174 -0.89 24.04 -1.13
C PRO A 174 0.30 23.34 -1.82
N PRO A 175 1.53 23.51 -1.29
CA PRO A 175 2.74 23.00 -1.93
C PRO A 175 2.85 21.47 -1.94
N TRP A 176 2.10 20.79 -1.07
CA TRP A 176 1.98 19.34 -1.01
C TRP A 176 0.72 18.97 -0.20
N MET A 177 0.29 17.71 -0.28
CA MET A 177 -0.67 17.10 0.66
C MET A 177 -0.14 15.73 1.09
N ALA A 178 -0.63 15.17 2.18
CA ALA A 178 -0.37 13.78 2.53
C ALA A 178 -1.67 13.01 2.73
N VAL A 179 -1.86 11.92 2.00
CA VAL A 179 -3.09 11.11 2.03
C VAL A 179 -2.95 10.02 3.07
N ALA A 180 -3.94 9.90 3.97
CA ALA A 180 -3.99 8.81 4.92
C ALA A 180 -4.07 7.45 4.18
N ALA A 181 -3.02 6.64 4.33
CA ALA A 181 -2.87 5.36 3.65
C ALA A 181 -3.07 4.19 4.61
N ARG A 182 -2.63 4.31 5.87
CA ARG A 182 -2.83 3.31 6.91
C ARG A 182 -3.09 3.95 8.27
N LEU A 183 -3.86 3.25 9.10
CA LEU A 183 -4.09 3.57 10.50
C LEU A 183 -3.54 2.42 11.34
N VAL A 184 -2.69 2.72 12.30
CA VAL A 184 -2.20 1.78 13.30
C VAL A 184 -2.76 2.20 14.65
N ARG A 185 -3.49 1.28 15.29
CA ARG A 185 -4.06 1.45 16.62
C ARG A 185 -3.60 0.31 17.50
N SER A 186 -2.86 0.62 18.55
CA SER A 186 -2.63 -0.30 19.65
C SER A 186 -3.93 -0.41 20.45
N LEU A 187 -4.40 -1.65 20.65
CA LEU A 187 -5.62 -1.96 21.40
C LEU A 187 -5.28 -2.48 22.79
#